data_AF-A0A3M2DS61-F1
#
_entry.id   AF-A0A3M2DS61-F1
#
_cell.length_a   1.000
_cell.length_b   1.000
_cell.length_c   1.000
_cell.angle_alpha   90.00
_cell.angle_beta   90.00
_cell.angle_gamma   90.00
#
_symmetry.space_group_name_H-M   'P 1'
#
loop_
_entity.id
_entity.type
_entity.pdbx_description
1 polymer ?
#
loop_
_entity_poly.entity_id
_entity_poly.type
_entity_poly.pdbx_seq_one_letter_code
_entity_poly.pdbx_strand_id
1 'polypeptide(L)'
;MRLVLRLIDDLYRADMALARHTLMAARSELPAELEEMSYRWRSGRMADLGYVDFYDALEVFRPLEPTSIRLDEGTADVIPPPAEGDEALVPRRLPAPLADALDGAPFLARAVDALADPADLERLEAAMVVLVNKVLSASRVSPGDLDAAIAGARCAAATVSLGLETVAGGDVDRAARALAQVSLTRLHRAGFTVTLRLARLARALAPRAAAADDDDRALLGALLAARPWLPDGDGGLRPIASVADVRAAAGALARLALRIAIAEQALGVDLVALAEAPADRRPALDDFVRTALARALAGGEIDPTPLDVAEIPRDFDPDARARARAALVRRLDETGVTAGREYLDALVDSWLGQLHDLLGGVEWPPDPRFVTGILLRTAQS
;
A
#
# COMPACT_ATOMS: atom_id res chain seq x y z
N MET A 1 -29.06 -48.14 7.95
CA MET A 1 -29.05 -49.41 8.74
C MET A 1 -28.44 -50.61 8.01
N ARG A 2 -28.96 -51.04 6.85
CA ARG A 2 -28.48 -52.26 6.14
C ARG A 2 -26.99 -52.24 5.75
N LEU A 3 -26.44 -51.06 5.45
CA LEU A 3 -25.05 -50.90 5.03
C LEU A 3 -24.06 -51.06 6.19
N VAL A 4 -24.41 -50.52 7.36
CA VAL A 4 -23.63 -50.67 8.60
C VAL A 4 -23.60 -52.12 9.07
N LEU A 5 -24.74 -52.82 9.02
CA LEU A 5 -24.79 -54.24 9.39
C LEU A 5 -23.94 -55.11 8.45
N ARG A 6 -23.95 -54.84 7.15
CA ARG A 6 -23.07 -55.53 6.19
C ARG A 6 -21.59 -55.26 6.48
N LEU A 7 -21.22 -53.99 6.71
CA LEU A 7 -19.85 -53.62 7.04
C LEU A 7 -19.34 -54.34 8.31
N ILE A 8 -20.18 -54.44 9.34
CA ILE A 8 -19.84 -55.15 10.58
C ILE A 8 -19.69 -56.66 10.32
N ASP A 9 -20.60 -57.28 9.55
CA ASP A 9 -20.50 -58.70 9.20
C ASP A 9 -19.23 -58.98 8.37
N ASP A 10 -18.93 -58.12 7.41
CA ASP A 10 -17.71 -58.20 6.58
C ASP A 10 -16.44 -58.05 7.43
N LEU A 11 -16.44 -57.14 8.40
CA LEU A 11 -15.31 -56.94 9.31
C LEU A 11 -15.09 -58.14 10.24
N TYR A 12 -16.17 -58.73 10.78
CA TYR A 12 -16.08 -59.96 11.59
C TYR A 12 -15.59 -61.16 10.78
N ARG A 13 -15.95 -61.25 9.49
CA ARG A 13 -15.46 -62.31 8.59
C ARG A 13 -13.99 -62.13 8.22
N ALA A 14 -13.52 -60.89 8.09
CA ALA A 14 -12.13 -60.59 7.74
C ALA A 14 -11.19 -60.73 8.96
N ASP A 15 -11.54 -60.12 10.09
CA ASP A 15 -10.75 -60.17 11.33
C ASP A 15 -11.65 -59.94 12.56
N MET A 16 -11.92 -61.03 13.30
CA MET A 16 -12.75 -60.98 14.51
C MET A 16 -12.15 -60.14 15.64
N ALA A 17 -10.81 -60.11 15.78
CA ALA A 17 -10.15 -59.37 16.85
C ALA A 17 -10.25 -57.87 16.60
N LEU A 18 -10.01 -57.45 15.35
CA LEU A 18 -10.21 -56.08 14.89
C LEU A 18 -11.68 -55.66 15.02
N ALA A 19 -12.62 -56.48 14.54
CA ALA A 19 -14.05 -56.18 14.63
C ALA A 19 -14.52 -55.94 16.08
N ARG A 20 -14.10 -56.82 17.00
CA ARG A 20 -14.41 -56.68 18.43
C ARG A 20 -13.75 -55.43 19.02
N HIS A 21 -12.49 -55.17 18.68
CA HIS A 21 -11.77 -54.00 19.17
C HIS A 21 -12.48 -52.70 18.73
N THR A 22 -12.76 -52.55 17.44
CA THR A 22 -13.40 -51.35 16.86
C THR A 22 -14.79 -51.10 17.46
N LEU A 23 -15.61 -52.13 17.62
CA LEU A 23 -16.95 -51.97 18.21
C LEU A 23 -16.91 -51.62 19.71
N MET A 24 -15.94 -52.19 20.45
CA MET A 24 -15.78 -51.87 21.87
C MET A 24 -15.21 -50.47 22.04
N ALA A 25 -14.25 -50.06 21.20
CA ALA A 25 -13.70 -48.72 21.16
C ALA A 25 -14.78 -47.67 20.87
N ALA A 26 -15.54 -47.84 19.79
CA ALA A 26 -16.64 -46.95 19.42
C ALA A 26 -17.72 -46.83 20.51
N ARG A 27 -17.95 -47.89 21.30
CA ARG A 27 -18.87 -47.86 22.45
C ARG A 27 -18.30 -47.09 23.64
N SER A 28 -16.99 -47.12 23.83
CA SER A 28 -16.30 -46.48 24.96
C SER A 28 -15.83 -45.06 24.69
N GLU A 29 -15.91 -44.58 23.44
CA GLU A 29 -15.55 -43.22 23.06
C GLU A 29 -16.47 -42.20 23.73
N LEU A 30 -15.88 -41.14 24.28
CA LEU A 30 -16.60 -40.06 24.92
C LEU A 30 -17.16 -39.12 23.84
N PRO A 31 -18.43 -38.71 23.90
CA PRO A 31 -19.01 -37.77 22.93
C PRO A 31 -18.18 -36.48 22.75
N ALA A 32 -17.60 -35.96 23.85
CA ALA A 32 -16.73 -34.78 23.80
C ALA A 32 -15.44 -35.01 22.99
N GLU A 33 -14.86 -36.22 23.04
CA GLU A 33 -13.68 -36.56 22.22
C GLU A 33 -14.04 -36.68 20.75
N LEU A 34 -15.22 -37.26 20.44
CA LEU A 34 -15.75 -37.34 19.08
C LEU A 34 -16.05 -35.95 18.49
N GLU A 35 -16.64 -35.06 19.29
CA GLU A 35 -16.91 -33.67 18.90
C GLU A 35 -15.61 -32.91 18.62
N GLU A 36 -14.62 -33.00 19.51
CA GLU A 36 -13.31 -32.36 19.33
C GLU A 36 -12.56 -32.93 18.12
N MET A 37 -12.57 -34.25 17.92
CA MET A 37 -11.94 -34.88 16.76
C MET A 37 -12.61 -34.43 15.44
N SER A 38 -13.94 -34.43 15.42
CA SER A 38 -14.72 -33.96 14.27
C SER A 38 -14.45 -32.48 13.99
N TYR A 39 -14.36 -31.67 15.04
CA TYR A 39 -13.98 -30.27 14.94
C TYR A 39 -12.57 -30.11 14.36
N ARG A 40 -11.57 -30.83 14.87
CA ARG A 40 -10.18 -30.79 14.36
C ARG A 40 -10.08 -31.22 12.91
N TRP A 41 -10.76 -32.29 12.49
CA TRP A 41 -10.77 -32.72 11.09
C TRP A 41 -11.44 -31.71 10.18
N ARG A 42 -12.59 -31.16 10.60
CA ARG A 42 -13.26 -30.10 9.83
C ARG A 42 -12.37 -28.88 9.70
N SER A 43 -11.79 -28.41 10.82
CA SER A 43 -10.91 -27.24 10.83
C SER A 43 -9.64 -27.46 10.02
N GLY A 44 -9.05 -28.67 10.07
CA GLY A 44 -7.91 -29.06 9.24
C GLY A 44 -8.24 -28.97 7.74
N ARG A 45 -9.34 -29.59 7.30
CA ARG A 45 -9.77 -29.51 5.88
C ARG A 45 -10.08 -28.08 5.43
N MET A 46 -10.66 -27.26 6.31
CA MET A 46 -10.89 -25.84 6.02
C MET A 46 -9.56 -25.08 5.91
N ALA A 47 -8.60 -25.36 6.78
CA ALA A 47 -7.28 -24.75 6.75
C ALA A 47 -6.48 -25.13 5.50
N ASP A 48 -6.63 -26.36 5.00
CA ASP A 48 -6.04 -26.82 3.73
C ASP A 48 -6.56 -26.00 2.53
N LEU A 49 -7.80 -25.50 2.61
CA LEU A 49 -8.39 -24.59 1.64
C LEU A 49 -8.03 -23.11 1.90
N GLY A 50 -7.22 -22.82 2.92
CA GLY A 50 -6.85 -21.45 3.32
C GLY A 50 -7.86 -20.74 4.22
N TYR A 51 -8.95 -21.41 4.62
CA TYR A 51 -9.88 -20.88 5.63
C TYR A 51 -9.33 -21.17 7.03
N VAL A 52 -8.45 -20.30 7.48
CA VAL A 52 -7.82 -20.35 8.80
C VAL A 52 -8.46 -19.33 9.75
N ASP A 53 -8.23 -19.47 11.05
CA ASP A 53 -8.67 -18.47 12.03
C ASP A 53 -8.03 -17.10 11.74
N PHE A 54 -8.72 -16.03 12.16
CA PHE A 54 -8.25 -14.66 12.01
C PHE A 54 -6.80 -14.46 12.49
N TYR A 55 -6.44 -15.01 13.65
CA TYR A 55 -5.09 -14.80 14.22
C TYR A 55 -4.00 -15.52 13.43
N ASP A 56 -4.29 -16.72 12.93
CA ASP A 56 -3.38 -17.46 12.04
C ASP A 56 -3.24 -16.75 10.69
N ALA A 57 -4.35 -16.22 10.17
CA ALA A 57 -4.39 -15.49 8.92
C ALA A 57 -3.50 -14.23 8.94
N LEU A 58 -3.33 -13.58 10.10
CA LEU A 58 -2.49 -12.39 10.23
C LEU A 58 -1.02 -12.65 9.86
N GLU A 59 -0.58 -13.90 9.78
CA GLU A 59 0.77 -14.25 9.32
C GLU A 59 1.08 -13.63 7.95
N VAL A 60 0.11 -13.54 7.03
CA VAL A 60 0.33 -12.98 5.67
C VAL A 60 0.70 -11.50 5.68
N PHE A 61 0.43 -10.79 6.78
CA PHE A 61 0.78 -9.39 7.00
C PHE A 61 1.99 -9.21 7.92
N ARG A 62 2.61 -10.30 8.38
CA ARG A 62 3.82 -10.21 9.18
C ARG A 62 4.99 -9.77 8.30
N PRO A 63 5.72 -8.68 8.65
CA PRO A 63 6.85 -8.21 7.86
C PRO A 63 7.88 -9.31 7.57
N LEU A 64 8.41 -9.29 6.36
CA LEU A 64 9.48 -10.14 5.86
C LEU A 64 10.35 -9.31 4.92
N GLU A 65 11.64 -9.18 5.24
CA GLU A 65 12.55 -8.38 4.42
C GLU A 65 12.74 -9.03 3.04
N PRO A 66 12.51 -8.32 1.92
CA PRO A 66 12.63 -8.90 0.58
C PRO A 66 14.02 -9.49 0.30
N THR A 67 15.07 -8.90 0.88
CA THR A 67 16.46 -9.36 0.75
C THR A 67 16.74 -10.68 1.46
N SER A 68 15.84 -11.13 2.35
CA SER A 68 15.97 -12.41 3.07
C SER A 68 15.43 -13.60 2.27
N ILE A 69 14.67 -13.36 1.20
CA ILE A 69 14.12 -14.41 0.34
C ILE A 69 15.20 -14.88 -0.64
N ARG A 70 15.48 -16.18 -0.64
CA ARG A 70 16.37 -16.80 -1.62
C ARG A 70 15.54 -17.70 -2.53
N LEU A 71 15.86 -17.74 -3.83
CA LEU A 71 15.11 -18.60 -4.75
C LEU A 71 15.28 -20.09 -4.41
N ASP A 72 16.44 -20.48 -3.89
CA ASP A 72 16.79 -21.87 -3.57
C ASP A 72 16.35 -22.33 -2.17
N GLU A 73 15.54 -21.54 -1.45
CA GLU A 73 15.19 -21.83 -0.06
C GLU A 73 14.15 -22.96 0.13
N GLY A 74 13.60 -23.50 -0.97
CA GLY A 74 12.74 -24.68 -0.93
C GLY A 74 11.41 -24.46 -0.22
N THR A 75 10.85 -23.26 -0.31
CA THR A 75 9.56 -22.90 0.33
C THR A 75 8.39 -22.91 -0.63
N ALA A 76 8.53 -23.47 -1.83
CA ALA A 76 7.45 -23.60 -2.80
C ALA A 76 6.20 -24.18 -2.16
N ASP A 77 5.04 -23.63 -2.51
CA ASP A 77 3.77 -24.14 -2.01
C ASP A 77 3.59 -25.61 -2.43
N VAL A 78 2.95 -26.43 -1.61
CA VAL A 78 2.72 -27.85 -1.94
C VAL A 78 1.23 -28.03 -2.12
N ILE A 79 0.81 -28.59 -3.27
CA ILE A 79 -0.57 -29.04 -3.45
C ILE A 79 -0.68 -30.39 -2.74
N PRO A 80 -1.49 -30.53 -1.67
CA PRO A 80 -1.76 -31.83 -1.11
C PRO A 80 -2.39 -32.74 -2.18
N PRO A 81 -2.05 -34.04 -2.23
CA PRO A 81 -2.79 -34.96 -3.07
C PRO A 81 -4.28 -34.92 -2.68
N PRO A 82 -5.19 -35.02 -3.65
CA PRO A 82 -6.61 -35.05 -3.32
C PRO A 82 -6.85 -36.29 -2.45
N ALA A 83 -7.64 -36.15 -1.39
CA ALA A 83 -8.09 -37.32 -0.65
C ALA A 83 -8.90 -38.22 -1.60
N GLU A 84 -8.75 -39.55 -1.48
CA GLU A 84 -9.49 -40.50 -2.32
C GLU A 84 -11.00 -40.20 -2.27
N GLY A 85 -11.58 -39.82 -3.42
CA GLY A 85 -12.99 -39.45 -3.55
C GLY A 85 -13.33 -37.95 -3.53
N ASP A 86 -12.37 -37.06 -3.24
CA ASP A 86 -12.57 -35.59 -3.16
C ASP A 86 -12.00 -34.82 -4.37
N GLU A 87 -11.58 -35.52 -5.43
CA GLU A 87 -10.96 -34.92 -6.64
C GLU A 87 -11.80 -33.81 -7.29
N ALA A 88 -13.13 -33.86 -7.13
CA ALA A 88 -14.07 -32.89 -7.69
C ALA A 88 -14.43 -31.73 -6.73
N LEU A 89 -14.02 -31.78 -5.45
CA LEU A 89 -14.49 -30.88 -4.39
C LEU A 89 -13.48 -29.80 -3.98
N VAL A 90 -12.21 -29.92 -4.40
CA VAL A 90 -11.16 -28.93 -4.13
C VAL A 90 -10.94 -28.08 -5.38
N PRO A 91 -11.33 -26.79 -5.39
CA PRO A 91 -11.06 -25.93 -6.53
C PRO A 91 -9.54 -25.71 -6.67
N ARG A 92 -8.94 -26.37 -7.65
CA ARG A 92 -7.51 -26.23 -7.98
C ARG A 92 -7.21 -25.07 -8.92
N ARG A 93 -8.25 -24.55 -9.58
CA ARG A 93 -8.15 -23.41 -10.47
C ARG A 93 -8.68 -22.16 -9.79
N LEU A 94 -8.12 -21.02 -10.18
CA LEU A 94 -8.69 -19.73 -9.85
C LEU A 94 -10.12 -19.64 -10.42
N PRO A 95 -11.14 -19.31 -9.60
CA PRO A 95 -12.44 -18.91 -10.12
C PRO A 95 -12.28 -17.73 -11.09
N ALA A 96 -13.06 -17.66 -12.16
CA ALA A 96 -12.93 -16.60 -13.17
C ALA A 96 -12.94 -15.16 -12.59
N PRO A 97 -13.82 -14.79 -11.63
CA PRO A 97 -13.78 -13.46 -11.01
C PRO A 97 -12.48 -13.18 -10.23
N LEU A 98 -11.82 -14.24 -9.78
CA LEU A 98 -10.52 -14.18 -9.10
C LEU A 98 -9.38 -14.07 -10.13
N ALA A 99 -9.53 -14.67 -11.31
CA ALA A 99 -8.56 -14.56 -12.40
C ALA A 99 -8.50 -13.11 -12.93
N ASP A 100 -9.65 -12.46 -13.08
CA ASP A 100 -9.75 -11.03 -13.44
C ASP A 100 -9.06 -10.12 -12.41
N ALA A 101 -8.85 -10.58 -11.17
CA ALA A 101 -8.11 -9.83 -10.16
C ALA A 101 -6.61 -9.74 -10.49
N LEU A 102 -6.08 -10.65 -11.31
CA LEU A 102 -4.69 -10.63 -11.78
C LEU A 102 -4.44 -9.55 -12.84
N ASP A 103 -5.48 -9.02 -13.50
CA ASP A 103 -5.36 -7.93 -14.48
C ASP A 103 -4.79 -6.66 -13.85
N GLY A 104 -5.02 -6.45 -12.55
CA GLY A 104 -4.43 -5.37 -11.75
C GLY A 104 -2.96 -5.58 -11.37
N ALA A 105 -2.34 -6.68 -11.80
CA ALA A 105 -1.01 -7.14 -11.38
C ALA A 105 -0.15 -7.55 -12.60
N PRO A 106 0.21 -6.60 -13.49
CA PRO A 106 0.81 -6.91 -14.79
C PRO A 106 2.18 -7.58 -14.71
N PHE A 107 2.97 -7.30 -13.66
CA PHE A 107 4.27 -7.96 -13.48
C PHE A 107 4.10 -9.42 -13.07
N LEU A 108 3.14 -9.72 -12.19
CA LEU A 108 2.77 -11.09 -11.84
C LEU A 108 2.28 -11.84 -13.08
N ALA A 109 1.35 -11.27 -13.85
CA ALA A 109 0.83 -11.91 -15.08
C ALA A 109 1.97 -12.30 -16.05
N ARG A 110 2.90 -11.37 -16.32
CA ARG A 110 4.07 -11.65 -17.18
C ARG A 110 4.98 -12.75 -16.65
N ALA A 111 5.13 -12.85 -15.32
CA ALA A 111 5.93 -13.91 -14.71
C ALA A 111 5.22 -15.27 -14.77
N VAL A 112 3.89 -15.30 -14.68
CA VAL A 112 3.07 -16.49 -14.88
C VAL A 112 3.17 -16.99 -16.32
N ASP A 113 3.07 -16.08 -17.31
CA ASP A 113 3.21 -16.43 -18.73
C ASP A 113 4.60 -17.00 -19.09
N ALA A 114 5.62 -16.68 -18.28
CA ALA A 114 6.98 -17.18 -18.44
C ALA A 114 7.23 -18.54 -17.75
N LEU A 115 6.23 -19.12 -17.07
CA LEU A 115 6.35 -20.46 -16.48
C LEU A 115 6.42 -21.52 -17.58
N ALA A 116 7.44 -22.37 -17.51
CA ALA A 116 7.67 -23.41 -18.52
C ALA A 116 6.91 -24.71 -18.22
N ASP A 117 6.66 -25.03 -16.95
CA ASP A 117 6.03 -26.28 -16.51
C ASP A 117 4.53 -26.07 -16.21
N PRO A 118 3.59 -26.76 -16.88
CA PRO A 118 2.17 -26.71 -16.55
C PRO A 118 1.84 -27.09 -15.10
N ALA A 119 2.66 -27.93 -14.45
CA ALA A 119 2.48 -28.29 -13.04
C ALA A 119 2.79 -27.11 -12.11
N ASP A 120 3.68 -26.20 -12.52
CA ASP A 120 3.97 -24.98 -11.78
C ASP A 120 2.77 -24.02 -11.80
N LEU A 121 2.07 -23.95 -12.95
CA LEU A 121 0.86 -23.15 -13.09
C LEU A 121 -0.28 -23.69 -12.22
N GLU A 122 -0.54 -25.00 -12.23
CA GLU A 122 -1.59 -25.61 -11.38
C GLU A 122 -1.30 -25.37 -9.89
N ARG A 123 -0.03 -25.52 -9.47
CA ARG A 123 0.39 -25.21 -8.10
C ARG A 123 0.15 -23.74 -7.76
N LEU A 124 0.51 -22.84 -8.66
CA LEU A 124 0.34 -21.42 -8.45
C LEU A 124 -1.15 -21.04 -8.30
N GLU A 125 -2.03 -21.58 -9.15
CA GLU A 125 -3.47 -21.36 -9.06
C GLU A 125 -4.02 -21.80 -7.69
N ALA A 126 -3.64 -23.01 -7.25
CA ALA A 126 -4.04 -23.53 -5.93
C ALA A 126 -3.49 -22.66 -4.77
N ALA A 127 -2.21 -22.29 -4.84
CA ALA A 127 -1.56 -21.45 -3.83
C ALA A 127 -2.18 -20.05 -3.75
N MET A 128 -2.57 -19.47 -4.88
CA MET A 128 -3.26 -18.18 -4.93
C MET A 128 -4.63 -18.25 -4.26
N VAL A 129 -5.41 -19.32 -4.48
CA VAL A 129 -6.70 -19.52 -3.78
C VAL A 129 -6.49 -19.56 -2.27
N VAL A 130 -5.51 -20.34 -1.80
CA VAL A 130 -5.17 -20.43 -0.37
C VAL A 130 -4.76 -19.07 0.19
N LEU A 131 -3.88 -18.34 -0.51
CA LEU A 131 -3.44 -17.01 -0.08
C LEU A 131 -4.61 -16.02 0.00
N VAL A 132 -5.48 -16.00 -1.00
CA VAL A 132 -6.65 -15.12 -1.04
C VAL A 132 -7.57 -15.43 0.15
N ASN A 133 -7.86 -16.71 0.41
CA ASN A 133 -8.67 -17.09 1.56
C ASN A 133 -8.04 -16.67 2.90
N LYS A 134 -6.71 -16.77 3.05
CA LYS A 134 -6.01 -16.22 4.22
C LYS A 134 -6.15 -14.69 4.30
N VAL A 135 -5.97 -13.97 3.20
CA VAL A 135 -6.14 -12.50 3.17
C VAL A 135 -7.57 -12.12 3.54
N LEU A 136 -8.59 -12.80 3.02
CA LEU A 136 -9.99 -12.55 3.36
C LEU A 136 -10.28 -12.84 4.85
N SER A 137 -9.74 -13.93 5.38
CA SER A 137 -9.85 -14.30 6.80
C SER A 137 -9.21 -13.24 7.70
N ALA A 138 -8.00 -12.79 7.38
CA ALA A 138 -7.31 -11.70 8.08
C ALA A 138 -8.01 -10.34 7.93
N SER A 139 -8.88 -10.20 6.93
CA SER A 139 -9.71 -9.00 6.70
C SER A 139 -11.08 -9.08 7.35
N ARG A 140 -11.46 -10.23 7.92
CA ARG A 140 -12.80 -10.53 8.45
C ARG A 140 -13.90 -10.23 7.42
N VAL A 141 -13.65 -10.52 6.15
CA VAL A 141 -14.66 -10.38 5.09
C VAL A 141 -15.77 -11.40 5.31
N SER A 142 -17.03 -10.96 5.24
CA SER A 142 -18.18 -11.83 5.46
C SER A 142 -18.31 -12.86 4.32
N PRO A 143 -18.55 -14.14 4.62
CA PRO A 143 -18.95 -15.11 3.61
C PRO A 143 -20.24 -14.64 2.93
N GLY A 144 -20.17 -14.34 1.63
CA GLY A 144 -21.31 -13.82 0.83
C GLY A 144 -21.14 -12.38 0.33
N ASP A 145 -20.14 -11.64 0.82
CA ASP A 145 -19.76 -10.34 0.25
C ASP A 145 -18.81 -10.55 -0.92
N LEU A 146 -19.37 -10.70 -2.12
CA LEU A 146 -18.61 -10.99 -3.32
C LEU A 146 -17.70 -9.82 -3.72
N ASP A 147 -18.17 -8.57 -3.55
CA ASP A 147 -17.40 -7.38 -3.92
C ASP A 147 -16.18 -7.23 -3.01
N ALA A 148 -16.35 -7.41 -1.70
CA ALA A 148 -15.22 -7.41 -0.76
C ALA A 148 -14.27 -8.59 -1.00
N ALA A 149 -14.78 -9.76 -1.41
CA ALA A 149 -13.95 -10.90 -1.78
C ALA A 149 -13.08 -10.60 -3.01
N ILE A 150 -13.66 -10.00 -4.06
CA ILE A 150 -12.95 -9.57 -5.27
C ILE A 150 -11.92 -8.48 -4.95
N ALA A 151 -12.27 -7.50 -4.10
CA ALA A 151 -11.34 -6.46 -3.68
C ALA A 151 -10.17 -7.03 -2.86
N GLY A 152 -10.43 -7.95 -1.94
CA GLY A 152 -9.40 -8.64 -1.14
C GLY A 152 -8.46 -9.48 -2.00
N ALA A 153 -9.01 -10.14 -3.01
CA ALA A 153 -8.27 -10.87 -4.02
C ALA A 153 -7.34 -9.98 -4.86
N ARG A 154 -7.86 -8.86 -5.38
CA ARG A 154 -7.05 -7.86 -6.11
C ARG A 154 -5.92 -7.32 -5.24
N CYS A 155 -6.20 -7.06 -3.96
CA CYS A 155 -5.19 -6.63 -3.00
C CYS A 155 -4.10 -7.70 -2.79
N ALA A 156 -4.48 -8.98 -2.65
CA ALA A 156 -3.55 -10.08 -2.52
C ALA A 156 -2.65 -10.22 -3.76
N ALA A 157 -3.24 -10.22 -4.96
CA ALA A 157 -2.52 -10.30 -6.23
C ALA A 157 -1.56 -9.11 -6.43
N ALA A 158 -2.01 -7.88 -6.19
CA ALA A 158 -1.19 -6.68 -6.28
C ALA A 158 0.00 -6.73 -5.30
N THR A 159 -0.24 -7.20 -4.06
CA THR A 159 0.82 -7.32 -3.05
C THR A 159 1.83 -8.40 -3.41
N VAL A 160 1.38 -9.55 -3.96
CA VAL A 160 2.27 -10.59 -4.50
C VAL A 160 3.08 -10.05 -5.67
N SER A 161 2.45 -9.35 -6.61
CA SER A 161 3.12 -8.71 -7.75
C SER A 161 4.23 -7.76 -7.30
N LEU A 162 3.94 -6.88 -6.35
CA LEU A 162 4.93 -5.98 -5.77
C LEU A 162 6.08 -6.74 -5.09
N GLY A 163 5.76 -7.77 -4.31
CA GLY A 163 6.77 -8.59 -3.64
C GLY A 163 7.66 -9.33 -4.63
N LEU A 164 7.07 -9.92 -5.66
CA LEU A 164 7.75 -10.62 -6.74
C LEU A 164 8.66 -9.67 -7.52
N GLU A 165 8.17 -8.51 -7.94
CA GLU A 165 8.96 -7.49 -8.64
C GLU A 165 10.15 -7.03 -7.79
N THR A 166 9.93 -6.87 -6.48
CA THR A 166 10.98 -6.47 -5.54
C THR A 166 12.05 -7.55 -5.37
N VAL A 167 11.67 -8.82 -5.21
CA VAL A 167 12.60 -9.95 -5.02
C VAL A 167 13.36 -10.29 -6.32
N ALA A 168 12.68 -10.15 -7.46
CA ALA A 168 13.25 -10.41 -8.77
C ALA A 168 14.03 -9.21 -9.34
N GLY A 169 13.88 -8.02 -8.76
CA GLY A 169 14.50 -6.79 -9.29
C GLY A 169 13.94 -6.39 -10.66
N GLY A 170 12.68 -6.72 -10.95
CA GLY A 170 12.04 -6.48 -12.24
C GLY A 170 12.42 -7.45 -13.37
N ASP A 171 13.23 -8.47 -13.11
CA ASP A 171 13.60 -9.51 -14.07
C ASP A 171 12.52 -10.61 -14.13
N VAL A 172 11.95 -10.83 -15.32
CA VAL A 172 10.82 -11.77 -15.52
C VAL A 172 11.27 -13.22 -15.39
N ASP A 173 12.45 -13.59 -15.88
CA ASP A 173 12.95 -14.98 -15.79
C ASP A 173 13.31 -15.35 -14.35
N ARG A 174 13.82 -14.37 -13.60
CA ARG A 174 14.01 -14.52 -12.15
C ARG A 174 12.67 -14.57 -11.42
N ALA A 175 11.67 -13.80 -11.84
CA ALA A 175 10.33 -13.83 -11.26
C ALA A 175 9.65 -15.19 -11.49
N ALA A 176 9.70 -15.75 -12.70
CA ALA A 176 9.15 -17.07 -13.00
C ALA A 176 9.79 -18.15 -12.12
N ARG A 177 11.12 -18.13 -11.96
CA ARG A 177 11.83 -19.02 -11.02
C ARG A 177 11.41 -18.82 -9.56
N ALA A 178 11.16 -17.58 -9.14
CA ALA A 178 10.69 -17.30 -7.78
C ALA A 178 9.27 -17.85 -7.56
N LEU A 179 8.36 -17.71 -8.52
CA LEU A 179 7.04 -18.35 -8.48
C LEU A 179 7.14 -19.88 -8.43
N ALA A 180 8.17 -20.46 -9.06
CA ALA A 180 8.38 -21.90 -9.03
C ALA A 180 8.91 -22.41 -7.67
N GLN A 181 9.69 -21.61 -6.95
CA GLN A 181 10.51 -22.10 -5.82
C GLN A 181 10.19 -21.48 -4.45
N VAL A 182 9.41 -20.40 -4.42
CA VAL A 182 9.10 -19.63 -3.20
C VAL A 182 7.59 -19.56 -2.98
N SER A 183 7.13 -19.79 -1.74
CA SER A 183 5.70 -19.66 -1.42
C SER A 183 5.15 -18.27 -1.71
N LEU A 184 3.91 -18.22 -2.19
CA LEU A 184 3.18 -16.97 -2.40
C LEU A 184 2.96 -16.18 -1.11
N THR A 185 2.82 -16.87 0.02
CA THR A 185 2.69 -16.21 1.33
C THR A 185 3.95 -15.39 1.65
N ARG A 186 5.15 -15.90 1.33
CA ARG A 186 6.40 -15.16 1.55
C ARG A 186 6.55 -13.99 0.58
N LEU A 187 6.22 -14.18 -0.69
CA LEU A 187 6.21 -13.10 -1.68
C LEU A 187 5.22 -11.98 -1.30
N HIS A 188 4.01 -12.34 -0.87
CA HIS A 188 3.03 -11.40 -0.33
C HIS A 188 3.58 -10.61 0.87
N ARG A 189 4.18 -11.30 1.86
CA ARG A 189 4.77 -10.64 3.03
C ARG A 189 5.91 -9.68 2.67
N ALA A 190 6.73 -10.03 1.68
CA ALA A 190 7.77 -9.15 1.16
C ALA A 190 7.16 -7.89 0.50
N GLY A 191 6.15 -8.06 -0.35
CA GLY A 191 5.42 -6.93 -0.96
C GLY A 191 4.78 -6.02 0.08
N PHE A 192 4.10 -6.60 1.08
CA PHE A 192 3.49 -5.85 2.18
C PHE A 192 4.54 -5.09 3.01
N THR A 193 5.73 -5.66 3.21
CA THR A 193 6.82 -4.97 3.91
C THR A 193 7.25 -3.70 3.17
N VAL A 194 7.24 -3.71 1.84
CA VAL A 194 7.54 -2.52 1.02
C VAL A 194 6.47 -1.43 1.22
N THR A 195 5.19 -1.80 1.25
CA THR A 195 4.11 -0.82 1.49
C THR A 195 4.18 -0.21 2.90
N LEU A 196 4.57 -0.99 3.91
CA LEU A 196 4.78 -0.49 5.27
C LEU A 196 5.92 0.54 5.38
N ARG A 197 6.94 0.46 4.52
CA ARG A 197 8.00 1.48 4.48
C ARG A 197 7.45 2.84 4.05
N LEU A 198 6.55 2.88 3.06
CA LEU A 198 5.84 4.11 2.68
C LEU A 198 4.96 4.63 3.81
N ALA A 199 4.20 3.75 4.47
CA ALA A 199 3.37 4.13 5.61
C ALA A 199 4.20 4.71 6.79
N ARG A 200 5.41 4.21 7.00
CA ARG A 200 6.33 4.76 8.01
C ARG A 200 6.78 6.19 7.66
N LEU A 201 7.10 6.45 6.40
CA LEU A 201 7.43 7.80 5.92
C LEU A 201 6.22 8.74 6.04
N ALA A 202 5.04 8.30 5.58
CA ALA A 202 3.79 9.05 5.70
C ALA A 202 3.48 9.41 7.16
N ARG A 203 3.65 8.46 8.09
CA ARG A 203 3.43 8.69 9.53
C ARG A 203 4.39 9.70 10.14
N ALA A 204 5.62 9.78 9.64
CA ALA A 204 6.59 10.78 10.10
C ALA A 204 6.22 12.19 9.63
N LEU A 205 5.61 12.32 8.45
CA LEU A 205 5.25 13.61 7.83
C LEU A 205 3.89 14.13 8.27
N ALA A 206 2.93 13.24 8.55
CA ALA A 206 1.54 13.58 8.82
C ALA A 206 1.30 14.70 9.87
N PRO A 207 2.03 14.75 11.02
CA PRO A 207 1.82 15.82 12.00
C PRO A 207 2.11 17.23 11.48
N ARG A 208 2.93 17.35 10.42
CA ARG A 208 3.38 18.62 9.81
C ARG A 208 2.70 18.90 8.47
N ALA A 209 1.88 17.98 7.98
CA ALA A 209 1.24 18.06 6.68
C ALA A 209 -0.18 18.64 6.75
N ALA A 210 -0.55 19.28 7.86
CA ALA A 210 -1.89 19.81 8.08
C ALA A 210 -2.24 20.94 7.08
N ALA A 211 -1.24 21.66 6.57
CA ALA A 211 -1.37 22.68 5.54
C ALA A 211 -1.05 22.18 4.13
N ALA A 212 -0.79 20.88 3.95
CA ALA A 212 -0.51 20.31 2.64
C ALA A 212 -1.75 20.37 1.73
N ASP A 213 -1.51 20.31 0.42
CA ASP A 213 -2.56 20.29 -0.60
C ASP A 213 -3.43 19.02 -0.51
N ASP A 214 -4.54 19.02 -1.27
CA ASP A 214 -5.50 17.92 -1.27
C ASP A 214 -4.86 16.59 -1.72
N ASP A 215 -3.96 16.62 -2.71
CA ASP A 215 -3.31 15.44 -3.25
C ASP A 215 -2.37 14.79 -2.22
N ASP A 216 -1.55 15.60 -1.54
CA ASP A 216 -0.70 15.15 -0.44
C ASP A 216 -1.51 14.56 0.70
N ARG A 217 -2.62 15.21 1.07
CA ARG A 217 -3.50 14.72 2.15
C ARG A 217 -4.20 13.43 1.76
N ALA A 218 -4.65 13.30 0.52
CA ALA A 218 -5.22 12.06 -0.01
C ALA A 218 -4.19 10.92 0.01
N LEU A 219 -2.96 11.18 -0.44
CA LEU A 219 -1.86 10.22 -0.41
C LEU A 219 -1.51 9.80 1.03
N LEU A 220 -1.36 10.76 1.94
CA LEU A 220 -1.09 10.47 3.36
C LEU A 220 -2.20 9.66 3.98
N GLY A 221 -3.47 10.02 3.74
CA GLY A 221 -4.63 9.28 4.22
C GLY A 221 -4.63 7.83 3.73
N ALA A 222 -4.39 7.62 2.44
CA ALA A 222 -4.34 6.30 1.83
C ALA A 222 -3.20 5.42 2.41
N LEU A 223 -2.02 6.01 2.63
CA LEU A 223 -0.86 5.29 3.19
C LEU A 223 -0.97 5.02 4.70
N LEU A 224 -1.75 5.82 5.43
CA LEU A 224 -1.95 5.70 6.88
C LEU A 224 -3.10 4.78 7.27
N ALA A 225 -3.90 4.32 6.31
CA ALA A 225 -4.91 3.29 6.53
C ALA A 225 -4.29 2.03 7.17
N ALA A 226 -5.13 1.20 7.81
CA ALA A 226 -4.69 -0.04 8.48
C ALA A 226 -3.87 -0.95 7.55
N ARG A 227 -4.13 -0.86 6.24
CA ARG A 227 -3.31 -1.40 5.17
C ARG A 227 -3.03 -0.28 4.17
N PRO A 228 -1.79 -0.04 3.73
CA PRO A 228 -1.49 1.10 2.86
C PRO A 228 -2.07 0.93 1.46
N TRP A 229 -2.67 1.99 0.93
CA TRP A 229 -3.25 2.11 -0.41
C TRP A 229 -2.65 3.30 -1.16
N LEU A 230 -3.03 3.48 -2.43
CA LEU A 230 -2.83 4.72 -3.18
C LEU A 230 -4.17 5.35 -3.56
N PRO A 231 -4.23 6.70 -3.63
CA PRO A 231 -5.35 7.37 -4.27
C PRO A 231 -5.41 6.98 -5.75
N ASP A 232 -6.63 6.81 -6.24
CA ASP A 232 -6.92 6.59 -7.65
C ASP A 232 -7.47 7.87 -8.29
N GLY A 233 -7.39 7.99 -9.62
CA GLY A 233 -7.74 9.22 -10.35
C GLY A 233 -9.19 9.68 -10.16
N ASP A 234 -10.10 8.74 -9.88
CA ASP A 234 -11.53 9.00 -9.68
C ASP A 234 -11.90 9.27 -8.20
N GLY A 235 -10.91 9.56 -7.35
CA GLY A 235 -11.10 9.73 -5.90
C GLY A 235 -11.26 8.42 -5.12
N GLY A 236 -11.09 7.28 -5.79
CA GLY A 236 -11.07 5.95 -5.19
C GLY A 236 -9.74 5.61 -4.51
N LEU A 237 -9.66 4.38 -3.98
CA LEU A 237 -8.42 3.78 -3.48
C LEU A 237 -8.09 2.53 -4.27
N ARG A 238 -6.82 2.36 -4.62
CA ARG A 238 -6.31 1.16 -5.30
C ARG A 238 -5.09 0.59 -4.59
N PRO A 239 -4.82 -0.73 -4.72
CA PRO A 239 -3.66 -1.33 -4.09
C PRO A 239 -2.35 -0.85 -4.75
N ILE A 240 -1.26 -0.88 -3.98
CA ILE A 240 0.10 -0.69 -4.49
C ILE A 240 0.53 -2.00 -5.15
N ALA A 241 0.69 -2.00 -6.47
CA ALA A 241 0.86 -3.24 -7.24
C ALA A 241 2.27 -3.40 -7.85
N SER A 242 3.08 -2.34 -7.84
CA SER A 242 4.37 -2.32 -8.54
C SER A 242 5.44 -1.49 -7.84
N VAL A 243 6.70 -1.72 -8.18
CA VAL A 243 7.82 -0.88 -7.73
C VAL A 243 7.72 0.54 -8.31
N ALA A 244 7.10 0.71 -9.48
CA ALA A 244 6.81 2.02 -10.06
C ALA A 244 5.85 2.83 -9.17
N ASP A 245 4.78 2.20 -8.65
CA ASP A 245 3.87 2.80 -7.67
C ASP A 245 4.63 3.26 -6.43
N VAL A 246 5.51 2.40 -5.90
CA VAL A 246 6.33 2.72 -4.72
C VAL A 246 7.25 3.90 -4.98
N ARG A 247 7.92 3.96 -6.14
CA ARG A 247 8.78 5.09 -6.53
C ARG A 247 7.99 6.38 -6.67
N ALA A 248 6.81 6.33 -7.30
CA ALA A 248 5.95 7.50 -7.47
C ALA A 248 5.49 8.05 -6.11
N ALA A 249 4.98 7.19 -5.23
CA ALA A 249 4.55 7.57 -3.89
C ALA A 249 5.72 8.08 -3.03
N ALA A 250 6.88 7.40 -3.07
CA ALA A 250 8.07 7.85 -2.36
C ALA A 250 8.55 9.23 -2.85
N GLY A 251 8.51 9.48 -4.16
CA GLY A 251 8.85 10.78 -4.74
C GLY A 251 7.88 11.89 -4.33
N ALA A 252 6.57 11.58 -4.25
CA ALA A 252 5.58 12.51 -3.73
C ALA A 252 5.83 12.84 -2.24
N LEU A 253 6.07 11.82 -1.41
CA LEU A 253 6.43 12.02 -0.01
C LEU A 253 7.75 12.81 0.15
N ALA A 254 8.73 12.60 -0.72
CA ALA A 254 9.99 13.34 -0.70
C ALA A 254 9.81 14.82 -1.07
N ARG A 255 8.95 15.12 -2.06
CA ARG A 255 8.55 16.51 -2.37
C ARG A 255 7.82 17.16 -1.20
N LEU A 256 6.86 16.48 -0.59
CA LEU A 256 6.19 16.97 0.62
C LEU A 256 7.20 17.21 1.77
N ALA A 257 8.11 16.27 2.00
CA ALA A 257 9.15 16.40 3.02
C ALA A 257 10.05 17.63 2.78
N LEU A 258 10.45 17.88 1.53
CA LEU A 258 11.22 19.08 1.18
C LEU A 258 10.40 20.36 1.45
N ARG A 259 9.12 20.40 1.06
CA ARG A 259 8.25 21.56 1.31
C ARG A 259 8.07 21.84 2.79
N ILE A 260 7.85 20.80 3.59
CA ILE A 260 7.80 20.89 5.07
C ILE A 260 9.13 21.43 5.61
N ALA A 261 10.27 20.90 5.14
CA ALA A 261 11.58 21.35 5.59
C ALA A 261 11.87 22.81 5.22
N ILE A 262 11.48 23.26 4.03
CA ILE A 262 11.58 24.68 3.63
C ILE A 262 10.75 25.54 4.59
N ALA A 263 9.48 25.19 4.82
CA ALA A 263 8.61 25.96 5.70
C ALA A 263 9.12 26.03 7.14
N GLU A 264 9.46 24.89 7.76
CA GLU A 264 9.91 24.86 9.16
C GLU A 264 11.34 25.40 9.35
N GLN A 265 12.30 24.91 8.56
CA GLN A 265 13.73 25.16 8.81
C GLN A 265 14.22 26.42 8.11
N ALA A 266 13.80 26.65 6.86
CA ALA A 266 14.26 27.80 6.09
C ALA A 266 13.47 29.07 6.40
N LEU A 267 12.15 28.93 6.56
CA LEU A 267 11.22 30.04 6.77
C LEU A 267 10.78 30.22 8.23
N GLY A 268 11.06 29.26 9.12
CA GLY A 268 10.73 29.38 10.54
C GLY A 268 9.24 29.27 10.87
N VAL A 269 8.46 28.63 10.01
CA VAL A 269 7.00 28.44 10.20
C VAL A 269 6.76 27.24 11.14
N ASP A 270 6.05 27.46 12.23
CA ASP A 270 5.60 26.37 13.11
C ASP A 270 4.35 25.69 12.52
N LEU A 271 4.58 24.63 11.72
CA LEU A 271 3.51 23.89 11.05
C LEU A 271 2.62 23.10 12.02
N VAL A 272 3.12 22.75 13.20
CA VAL A 272 2.35 22.05 14.22
C VAL A 272 1.39 23.01 14.90
N ALA A 273 1.85 24.21 15.28
CA ALA A 273 0.97 25.26 15.78
C ALA A 273 -0.06 25.68 14.73
N LEU A 274 0.33 25.72 13.45
CA LEU A 274 -0.58 26.02 12.34
C LEU A 274 -1.71 24.98 12.20
N ALA A 275 -1.46 23.72 12.58
CA ALA A 275 -2.46 22.65 12.56
C ALA A 275 -3.61 22.87 13.55
N GLU A 276 -3.44 23.72 14.56
CA GLU A 276 -4.48 24.09 15.54
C GLU A 276 -5.45 25.17 14.99
N ALA A 277 -5.05 25.89 13.94
CA ALA A 277 -5.90 26.90 13.32
C ALA A 277 -7.07 26.24 12.54
N PRO A 278 -8.24 26.90 12.46
CA PRO A 278 -9.37 26.42 11.65
C PRO A 278 -8.97 26.18 10.18
N ALA A 279 -9.42 25.06 9.60
CA ALA A 279 -9.02 24.65 8.25
C ALA A 279 -9.40 25.67 7.16
N ASP A 280 -10.49 26.41 7.34
CA ASP A 280 -10.96 27.47 6.44
C ASP A 280 -10.08 28.74 6.45
N ARG A 281 -9.23 28.89 7.47
CA ARG A 281 -8.36 30.06 7.66
C ARG A 281 -6.88 29.73 7.65
N ARG A 282 -6.53 28.47 7.41
CA ARG A 282 -5.15 27.99 7.38
C ARG A 282 -4.56 28.26 5.99
N PRO A 283 -3.46 29.03 5.87
CA PRO A 283 -2.72 29.11 4.63
C PRO A 283 -2.21 27.76 4.18
N ALA A 284 -2.15 27.54 2.87
CA ALA A 284 -1.53 26.35 2.31
C ALA A 284 -0.01 26.38 2.56
N LEU A 285 0.60 25.20 2.64
CA LEU A 285 2.03 25.04 2.86
C LEU A 285 2.86 25.86 1.85
N ASP A 286 2.45 25.84 0.60
CA ASP A 286 3.14 26.53 -0.50
C ASP A 286 2.91 28.05 -0.48
N ASP A 287 1.92 28.57 0.26
CA ASP A 287 1.69 30.02 0.37
C ASP A 287 2.87 30.71 1.07
N PHE A 288 3.46 30.07 2.08
CA PHE A 288 4.63 30.60 2.78
C PHE A 288 5.84 30.71 1.84
N VAL A 289 6.06 29.69 1.01
CA VAL A 289 7.18 29.65 0.06
C VAL A 289 6.96 30.66 -1.07
N ARG A 290 5.76 30.71 -1.64
CA ARG A 290 5.40 31.70 -2.67
C ARG A 290 5.48 33.13 -2.15
N THR A 291 5.08 33.39 -0.91
CA THR A 291 5.22 34.71 -0.26
C THR A 291 6.69 35.11 -0.14
N ALA A 292 7.54 34.19 0.34
CA ALA A 292 8.97 34.45 0.48
C ALA A 292 9.66 34.68 -0.88
N LEU A 293 9.29 33.91 -1.90
CA LEU A 293 9.77 34.11 -3.28
C LEU A 293 9.28 35.43 -3.87
N ALA A 294 8.03 35.82 -3.64
CA ALA A 294 7.49 37.11 -4.09
C ALA A 294 8.25 38.28 -3.46
N ARG A 295 8.60 38.19 -2.17
CA ARG A 295 9.44 39.19 -1.50
C ARG A 295 10.83 39.28 -2.13
N ALA A 296 11.45 38.14 -2.44
CA ALA A 296 12.75 38.11 -3.10
C ALA A 296 12.71 38.63 -4.55
N LEU A 297 11.61 38.40 -5.28
CA LEU A 297 11.38 38.99 -6.60
C LEU A 297 11.31 40.53 -6.54
N ALA A 298 10.71 41.08 -5.48
CA ALA A 298 10.68 42.51 -5.21
C ALA A 298 12.03 43.08 -4.70
N GLY A 299 13.07 42.24 -4.58
CA GLY A 299 14.41 42.64 -4.14
C GLY A 299 14.65 42.53 -2.63
N GLY A 300 13.70 41.98 -1.87
CA GLY A 300 13.83 41.72 -0.43
C GLY A 300 14.53 40.40 -0.11
N GLU A 301 14.58 40.07 1.19
CA GLU A 301 15.06 38.77 1.67
C GLU A 301 13.97 37.69 1.61
N ILE A 302 14.39 36.41 1.67
CA ILE A 302 13.49 35.25 1.74
C ILE A 302 12.88 35.22 3.14
N ASP A 303 11.60 35.62 3.25
CA ASP A 303 10.88 35.68 4.50
C ASP A 303 9.37 35.44 4.27
N PRO A 304 8.70 34.60 5.09
CA PRO A 304 7.31 34.23 4.88
C PRO A 304 6.30 35.27 5.40
N THR A 305 6.73 36.43 5.91
CA THR A 305 5.84 37.46 6.46
C THR A 305 4.88 38.00 5.40
N PRO A 306 3.58 38.14 5.71
CA PRO A 306 2.59 38.66 4.77
C PRO A 306 3.02 39.99 4.13
N LEU A 307 2.87 40.07 2.81
CA LEU A 307 3.25 41.22 2.00
C LEU A 307 2.22 42.35 2.13
N ASP A 308 2.69 43.59 2.13
CA ASP A 308 1.82 44.73 1.83
C ASP A 308 1.57 44.81 0.32
N VAL A 309 0.45 45.44 -0.09
CA VAL A 309 0.11 45.59 -1.52
C VAL A 309 1.21 46.30 -2.33
N ALA A 310 1.98 47.18 -1.68
CA ALA A 310 3.11 47.87 -2.30
C ALA A 310 4.35 46.98 -2.50
N GLU A 311 4.47 45.88 -1.75
CA GLU A 311 5.59 44.93 -1.82
C GLU A 311 5.36 43.82 -2.86
N ILE A 312 4.15 43.73 -3.44
CA ILE A 312 3.83 42.71 -4.44
C ILE A 312 4.68 42.95 -5.71
N PRO A 313 5.47 41.95 -6.15
CA PRO A 313 6.33 42.11 -7.32
C PRO A 313 5.49 42.32 -8.58
N ARG A 314 5.88 43.28 -9.39
CA ARG A 314 5.28 43.56 -10.71
C ARG A 314 6.09 43.00 -11.86
N ASP A 315 7.38 42.80 -11.63
CA ASP A 315 8.31 42.29 -12.62
C ASP A 315 8.69 40.84 -12.29
N PHE A 316 8.70 40.03 -13.32
CA PHE A 316 9.05 38.61 -13.30
C PHE A 316 10.13 38.31 -14.32
N ASP A 317 10.96 39.30 -14.65
CA ASP A 317 12.08 39.15 -15.57
C ASP A 317 13.00 37.97 -15.20
N PRO A 318 13.74 37.41 -16.17
CA PRO A 318 14.61 36.27 -15.91
C PRO A 318 15.67 36.50 -14.81
N ASP A 319 16.18 37.73 -14.67
CA ASP A 319 17.18 38.07 -13.66
C ASP A 319 16.56 38.11 -12.25
N ALA A 320 15.34 38.63 -12.10
CA ALA A 320 14.58 38.63 -10.87
C ALA A 320 14.29 37.19 -10.41
N ARG A 321 13.83 36.32 -11.33
CA ARG A 321 13.62 34.89 -11.05
C ARG A 321 14.91 34.21 -10.61
N ALA A 322 16.03 34.49 -11.29
CA ALA A 322 17.33 33.95 -10.94
C ALA A 322 17.80 34.40 -9.54
N ARG A 323 17.61 35.69 -9.20
CA ARG A 323 17.92 36.23 -7.87
C ARG A 323 17.07 35.57 -6.78
N ALA A 324 15.76 35.44 -6.98
CA ALA A 324 14.86 34.82 -6.02
C ALA A 324 15.21 33.34 -5.77
N ARG A 325 15.48 32.59 -6.85
CA ARG A 325 15.97 31.20 -6.78
C ARG A 325 17.28 31.12 -5.99
N ALA A 326 18.27 31.95 -6.30
CA ALA A 326 19.56 31.94 -5.60
C ALA A 326 19.41 32.30 -4.11
N ALA A 327 18.52 33.23 -3.77
CA ALA A 327 18.25 33.59 -2.39
C ALA A 327 17.64 32.43 -1.60
N LEU A 328 16.69 31.69 -2.18
CA LEU A 328 16.10 30.50 -1.54
C LEU A 328 17.16 29.41 -1.36
N VAL A 329 17.96 29.10 -2.39
CA VAL A 329 19.04 28.10 -2.30
C VAL A 329 20.02 28.46 -1.20
N ARG A 330 20.48 29.71 -1.15
CA ARG A 330 21.37 30.20 -0.09
C ARG A 330 20.75 29.99 1.30
N ARG A 331 19.46 30.33 1.45
CA ARG A 331 18.75 30.15 2.73
C ARG A 331 18.67 28.68 3.14
N LEU A 332 18.44 27.78 2.19
CA LEU A 332 18.42 26.34 2.45
C LEU A 332 19.81 25.79 2.82
N ASP A 333 20.86 26.34 2.24
CA ASP A 333 22.26 25.97 2.56
C ASP A 333 22.62 26.43 3.98
N GLU A 334 22.26 27.66 4.36
CA GLU A 334 22.46 28.22 5.70
C GLU A 334 21.73 27.41 6.80
N THR A 335 20.57 26.85 6.47
CA THR A 335 19.71 26.11 7.41
C THR A 335 19.93 24.60 7.37
N GLY A 336 20.80 24.11 6.49
CA GLY A 336 21.16 22.69 6.43
C GLY A 336 20.09 21.78 5.84
N VAL A 337 19.11 22.32 5.11
CA VAL A 337 18.07 21.53 4.44
C VAL A 337 18.69 20.76 3.28
N THR A 338 18.87 19.45 3.42
CA THR A 338 19.53 18.59 2.43
C THR A 338 18.61 17.53 1.81
N ALA A 339 17.58 17.09 2.54
CA ALA A 339 16.67 16.05 2.08
C ALA A 339 15.76 16.53 0.94
N GLY A 340 15.65 15.72 -0.13
CA GLY A 340 14.75 15.98 -1.26
C GLY A 340 15.21 17.09 -2.22
N ARG A 341 16.44 17.61 -2.07
CA ARG A 341 17.02 18.69 -2.90
C ARG A 341 16.98 18.39 -4.40
N GLU A 342 16.96 17.13 -4.80
CA GLU A 342 16.78 16.70 -6.19
C GLU A 342 15.46 17.17 -6.82
N TYR A 343 14.44 17.51 -6.00
CA TYR A 343 13.16 18.06 -6.45
C TYR A 343 13.08 19.59 -6.38
N LEU A 344 14.10 20.27 -5.83
CA LEU A 344 14.05 21.70 -5.55
C LEU A 344 13.84 22.51 -6.84
N ASP A 345 14.58 22.19 -7.90
CA ASP A 345 14.53 22.98 -9.13
C ASP A 345 13.14 22.99 -9.76
N ALA A 346 12.51 21.83 -9.85
CA ALA A 346 11.15 21.67 -10.38
C ALA A 346 10.10 22.37 -9.50
N LEU A 347 10.25 22.31 -8.17
CA LEU A 347 9.36 23.00 -7.25
C LEU A 347 9.49 24.52 -7.36
N VAL A 348 10.71 25.05 -7.43
CA VAL A 348 10.95 26.49 -7.59
C VAL A 348 10.39 27.01 -8.91
N ASP A 349 10.58 26.27 -10.00
CA ASP A 349 9.99 26.64 -11.29
C ASP A 349 8.46 26.63 -11.23
N SER A 350 7.87 25.62 -10.57
CA SER A 350 6.42 25.54 -10.36
C SER A 350 5.90 26.73 -9.53
N TRP A 351 6.53 27.05 -8.40
CA TRP A 351 6.11 28.18 -7.56
C TRP A 351 6.26 29.53 -8.24
N LEU A 352 7.35 29.76 -8.98
CA LEU A 352 7.54 31.00 -9.74
C LEU A 352 6.56 31.12 -10.90
N GLY A 353 6.24 30.00 -11.57
CA GLY A 353 5.18 29.95 -12.59
C GLY A 353 3.81 30.28 -12.01
N GLN A 354 3.43 29.60 -10.92
CA GLN A 354 2.17 29.87 -10.20
C GLN A 354 2.06 31.32 -9.74
N LEU A 355 3.15 31.90 -9.21
CA LEU A 355 3.20 33.32 -8.82
C LEU A 355 2.98 34.25 -10.01
N HIS A 356 3.59 33.95 -11.14
CA HIS A 356 3.43 34.75 -12.35
C HIS A 356 1.97 34.73 -12.86
N ASP A 357 1.37 33.54 -12.89
CA ASP A 357 -0.02 33.37 -13.33
C ASP A 357 -1.00 34.03 -12.35
N LEU A 358 -0.79 33.82 -11.05
CA LEU A 358 -1.59 34.39 -9.97
C LEU A 358 -1.59 35.93 -10.04
N LEU A 359 -0.41 36.56 -10.14
CA LEU A 359 -0.30 38.03 -10.16
C LEU A 359 -0.61 38.65 -11.53
N GLY A 360 -0.45 37.90 -12.62
CA GLY A 360 -0.81 38.35 -13.96
C GLY A 360 -2.32 38.53 -14.16
N GLY A 361 -3.14 37.85 -13.36
CA GLY A 361 -4.60 37.90 -13.43
C GLY A 361 -5.28 38.95 -12.54
N VAL A 362 -4.53 39.73 -11.76
CA VAL A 362 -5.13 40.63 -10.74
C VAL A 362 -5.26 42.07 -11.23
N GLU A 363 -6.40 42.71 -10.92
CA GLU A 363 -6.60 44.16 -11.11
C GLU A 363 -5.83 44.97 -10.06
N TRP A 364 -5.19 46.06 -10.48
CA TRP A 364 -4.33 46.87 -9.62
C TRP A 364 -5.02 48.16 -9.13
N PRO A 365 -4.95 48.49 -7.82
CA PRO A 365 -4.33 47.72 -6.74
C PRO A 365 -5.19 46.50 -6.32
N PRO A 366 -4.56 45.34 -6.05
CA PRO A 366 -5.29 44.15 -5.63
C PRO A 366 -5.95 44.35 -4.27
N ASP A 367 -7.20 43.93 -4.12
CA ASP A 367 -7.85 43.79 -2.81
C ASP A 367 -7.31 42.51 -2.14
N PRO A 368 -6.63 42.61 -0.98
CA PRO A 368 -6.00 41.47 -0.31
C PRO A 368 -6.95 40.30 -0.01
N ARG A 369 -8.25 40.54 0.06
CA ARG A 369 -9.27 39.51 0.36
C ARG A 369 -9.53 38.56 -0.80
N PHE A 370 -9.18 38.95 -2.03
CA PHE A 370 -9.42 38.16 -3.24
C PHE A 370 -8.16 37.54 -3.84
N VAL A 371 -6.98 37.82 -3.26
CA VAL A 371 -5.72 37.21 -3.68
C VAL A 371 -5.43 36.00 -2.81
N THR A 372 -5.58 34.81 -3.39
CA THR A 372 -5.26 33.52 -2.76
C THR A 372 -3.95 32.98 -3.32
N GLY A 373 -3.17 32.22 -2.54
CA GLY A 373 -1.91 31.62 -2.99
C GLY A 373 -0.64 32.35 -2.52
N ILE A 374 -0.80 33.53 -1.92
CA ILE A 374 0.25 34.27 -1.20
C ILE A 374 -0.36 34.91 0.05
N LEU A 375 0.49 35.20 1.03
CA LEU A 375 0.08 35.84 2.27
C LEU A 375 0.13 37.37 2.08
N LEU A 376 -1.02 38.02 2.25
CA LEU A 376 -1.13 39.48 2.22
C LEU A 376 -1.58 40.01 3.58
N ARG A 377 -1.05 41.17 3.97
CA ARG A 377 -1.50 41.86 5.17
C ARG A 377 -2.87 42.47 4.89
N THR A 378 -3.89 41.97 5.59
CA THR A 378 -5.22 42.60 5.55
C THR A 378 -5.16 43.86 6.42
N ALA A 379 -5.70 44.98 5.91
CA ALA A 379 -5.91 46.16 6.74
C ALA A 379 -6.86 45.75 7.87
N GLN A 380 -6.36 45.72 9.11
CA GLN A 380 -7.19 45.48 10.29
C GLN A 380 -8.33 46.50 10.30
N SER A 381 -9.58 46.00 10.36
CA SER A 381 -10.76 46.79 10.72
C SER A 381 -10.86 46.92 12.23
#